data_AF-A0AA90PYC9-F1
#
_entry.id   AF-A0AA90PYC9-F1
#
_cell.length_a   1.000
_cell.length_b   1.000
_cell.length_c   1.000
_cell.angle_alpha   90.00
_cell.angle_beta   90.00
_cell.angle_gamma   90.00
#
_symmetry.space_group_name_H-M   'P 1'
#
loop_
_entity.id
_entity.type
_entity.pdbx_description
1 polymer ?
#
loop_
_entity_poly.entity_id
_entity_poly.type
_entity_poly.pdbx_seq_one_letter_code
_entity_poly.pdbx_strand_id
1 'polypeptide(L)'
;MNTEVRELDMGLYEDAIGVYGMGDKKIIIKHDEYTDDPLSWGHFEFFSTHKRYYTDSKYKAIKAKDGSFWGIEDFDSLEEIQEFLTNNDYLFNYVYLYEHSGFRIWTSTEKQYPNSIDMFFDSGCFGFLYVSKDKVRREYGVKKISPKVKKQVYDFMSGFVQNEWEQYFNGEVYEYLLLDKNDVYEECLGGFYGLEGLREHLNSELKIQMPII
;
A
#
# COMPACT_ATOMS: atom_id res chain seq x y z
N MET A 1 -10.69 1.91 32.83
CA MET A 1 -10.39 0.52 33.23
C MET A 1 -10.01 -0.19 31.94
N ASN A 2 -8.79 -0.70 31.84
CA ASN A 2 -8.45 -1.61 30.73
C ASN A 2 -9.21 -2.90 31.01
N THR A 3 -10.02 -3.35 30.06
CA THR A 3 -10.68 -4.64 30.19
C THR A 3 -9.61 -5.72 30.06
N GLU A 4 -9.59 -6.68 30.97
CA GLU A 4 -8.63 -7.78 30.92
C GLU A 4 -8.95 -8.64 29.67
N VAL A 5 -7.95 -8.79 28.81
CA VAL A 5 -8.07 -9.51 27.55
C VAL A 5 -7.35 -10.83 27.71
N ARG A 6 -8.02 -11.93 27.35
CA ARG A 6 -7.46 -13.27 27.42
C ARG A 6 -7.49 -13.90 26.04
N GLU A 7 -6.34 -14.37 25.58
CA GLU A 7 -6.27 -15.22 24.39
C GLU A 7 -7.03 -16.54 24.63
N LEU A 8 -7.88 -16.88 23.67
CA LEU A 8 -8.70 -18.07 23.66
C LEU A 8 -8.15 -19.04 22.61
N ASP A 9 -8.52 -20.32 22.75
CA ASP A 9 -8.28 -21.29 21.70
C ASP A 9 -9.05 -20.89 20.43
N MET A 10 -8.39 -21.00 19.27
CA MET A 10 -8.97 -20.61 17.98
C MET A 10 -10.22 -21.44 17.63
N GLY A 11 -10.34 -22.66 18.14
CA GLY A 11 -11.54 -23.47 18.05
C GLY A 11 -12.02 -23.67 16.60
N LEU A 12 -13.23 -23.18 16.30
CA LEU A 12 -13.89 -23.29 14.99
C LEU A 12 -13.46 -22.19 13.99
N TYR A 13 -12.61 -21.25 14.40
CA TYR A 13 -12.16 -20.14 13.57
C TYR A 13 -10.81 -20.49 12.94
N GLU A 14 -10.82 -21.45 12.01
CA GLU A 14 -9.61 -22.03 11.40
C GLU A 14 -8.79 -21.01 10.57
N ASP A 15 -9.42 -19.93 10.14
CA ASP A 15 -8.84 -18.80 9.41
C ASP A 15 -8.43 -17.63 10.31
N ALA A 16 -8.64 -17.75 11.63
CA ALA A 16 -8.25 -16.71 12.57
C ALA A 16 -6.75 -16.73 12.83
N ILE A 17 -6.21 -15.53 12.97
CA ILE A 17 -4.84 -15.27 13.41
C ILE A 17 -4.79 -15.16 14.93
N GLY A 18 -5.92 -14.77 15.54
CA GLY A 18 -6.06 -14.71 16.98
C GLY A 18 -7.50 -14.58 17.41
N VAL A 19 -7.82 -15.17 18.57
CA VAL A 19 -9.14 -15.08 19.21
C VAL A 19 -8.96 -14.63 20.65
N TYR A 20 -9.68 -13.58 21.04
CA TYR A 20 -9.51 -12.92 22.32
C TYR A 20 -10.85 -12.73 23.02
N GLY A 21 -10.93 -13.15 24.28
CA GLY A 21 -12.07 -12.88 25.15
C GLY A 21 -11.87 -11.58 25.91
N MET A 22 -12.95 -10.79 26.01
CA MET A 22 -13.00 -9.54 26.76
C MET A 22 -14.37 -9.43 27.47
N GLY A 23 -14.43 -9.78 28.75
CA GLY A 23 -15.69 -9.83 29.49
C GLY A 23 -16.70 -10.79 28.82
N ASP A 24 -17.87 -10.27 28.46
CA ASP A 24 -18.92 -11.00 27.73
C ASP A 24 -18.75 -10.92 26.19
N LYS A 25 -17.61 -10.45 25.68
CA LYS A 25 -17.35 -10.32 24.23
C LYS A 25 -16.18 -11.18 23.78
N LYS A 26 -16.17 -11.47 22.47
CA LYS A 26 -15.08 -12.15 21.76
C LYS A 26 -14.65 -11.31 20.57
N ILE A 27 -13.34 -11.25 20.35
CA ILE A 27 -12.73 -10.65 19.16
C ILE A 27 -12.02 -11.73 18.39
N ILE A 28 -12.23 -11.74 17.09
CA ILE A 28 -11.55 -12.63 16.15
C ILE A 28 -10.82 -11.76 15.16
N ILE A 29 -9.53 -12.01 14.96
CA ILE A 29 -8.71 -11.29 14.00
C ILE A 29 -8.41 -12.24 12.85
N LYS A 30 -8.58 -11.74 11.62
CA LYS A 30 -8.37 -12.50 10.38
C LYS A 30 -7.61 -11.66 9.37
N HIS A 31 -7.11 -12.30 8.33
CA HIS A 31 -6.72 -11.60 7.11
C HIS A 31 -7.98 -11.07 6.42
N ASP A 32 -7.95 -9.82 5.98
CA ASP A 32 -9.01 -9.23 5.16
C ASP A 32 -8.75 -9.57 3.69
N GLU A 33 -9.52 -10.52 3.17
CA GLU A 33 -9.43 -10.97 1.77
C GLU A 33 -10.21 -10.06 0.79
N TYR A 34 -10.96 -9.08 1.29
CA TYR A 34 -11.85 -8.21 0.51
C TYR A 34 -11.37 -6.77 0.40
N THR A 35 -10.18 -6.46 0.91
CA THR A 35 -9.59 -5.14 0.79
C THR A 35 -9.24 -4.79 -0.67
N ASP A 36 -9.64 -3.58 -1.08
CA ASP A 36 -9.29 -3.01 -2.38
C ASP A 36 -7.79 -2.68 -2.48
N ASP A 37 -7.19 -2.83 -3.66
CA ASP A 37 -5.82 -2.37 -3.95
C ASP A 37 -5.66 -0.88 -3.59
N PRO A 38 -4.71 -0.48 -2.73
CA PRO A 38 -4.47 0.93 -2.38
C PRO A 38 -4.26 1.85 -3.58
N LEU A 39 -3.75 1.32 -4.71
CA LEU A 39 -3.62 2.10 -5.95
C LEU A 39 -4.98 2.52 -6.53
N SER A 40 -6.06 1.79 -6.22
CA SER A 40 -7.42 2.11 -6.66
C SER A 40 -7.98 3.37 -6.00
N TRP A 41 -7.46 3.79 -4.84
CA TRP A 41 -7.87 5.01 -4.14
C TRP A 41 -7.56 6.27 -4.95
N GLY A 42 -6.69 6.13 -5.94
CA GLY A 42 -6.42 7.17 -6.90
C GLY A 42 -5.67 8.33 -6.28
N HIS A 43 -4.80 8.12 -5.29
CA HIS A 43 -3.81 9.11 -4.85
C HIS A 43 -2.68 9.26 -5.87
N PHE A 44 -2.21 8.14 -6.40
CA PHE A 44 -1.10 8.04 -7.33
C PHE A 44 -1.45 7.11 -8.48
N GLU A 45 -0.69 7.20 -9.56
CA GLU A 45 -0.69 6.25 -10.66
C GLU A 45 0.62 5.44 -10.61
N PHE A 46 0.58 4.21 -11.11
CA PHE A 46 1.75 3.31 -11.13
C PHE A 46 2.02 2.81 -12.55
N PHE A 47 3.27 2.94 -12.98
CA PHE A 47 3.76 2.37 -14.24
C PHE A 47 4.74 1.25 -13.94
N SER A 48 4.33 0.01 -14.21
CA SER A 48 5.06 -1.21 -13.90
C SER A 48 6.07 -1.53 -14.99
N THR A 49 7.33 -1.69 -14.60
CA THR A 49 8.39 -2.27 -15.45
C THR A 49 8.49 -3.79 -15.27
N HIS A 50 7.76 -4.36 -14.30
CA HIS A 50 7.92 -5.77 -13.93
C HIS A 50 7.21 -6.76 -14.86
N LYS A 51 7.84 -7.89 -15.19
CA LYS A 51 7.27 -8.86 -16.15
C LYS A 51 6.19 -9.78 -15.57
N ARG A 52 6.16 -9.98 -14.24
CA ARG A 52 5.27 -10.97 -13.58
C ARG A 52 4.13 -10.36 -12.78
N TYR A 53 4.29 -9.14 -12.29
CA TYR A 53 3.34 -8.48 -11.39
C TYR A 53 2.85 -7.19 -12.03
N TYR A 54 1.61 -6.81 -11.73
CA TYR A 54 0.97 -5.63 -12.33
C TYR A 54 1.08 -5.63 -13.87
N THR A 55 0.66 -6.75 -14.48
CA THR A 55 0.74 -7.01 -15.92
C THR A 55 -0.47 -6.49 -16.69
N ASP A 56 -1.51 -6.02 -16.00
CA ASP A 56 -2.66 -5.38 -16.64
C ASP A 56 -2.24 -4.16 -17.45
N SER A 57 -2.89 -3.97 -18.59
CA SER A 57 -2.60 -2.87 -19.52
C SER A 57 -2.62 -1.49 -18.87
N LYS A 58 -3.45 -1.29 -17.84
CA LYS A 58 -3.53 -0.02 -17.08
C LYS A 58 -2.23 0.33 -16.35
N TYR A 59 -1.42 -0.65 -15.96
CA TYR A 59 -0.11 -0.43 -15.33
C TYR A 59 1.05 -0.49 -16.33
N LYS A 60 0.76 -0.84 -17.59
CA LYS A 60 1.76 -0.97 -18.67
C LYS A 60 1.73 0.17 -19.67
N ALA A 61 0.91 1.18 -19.44
CA ALA A 61 0.86 2.38 -20.25
C ALA A 61 0.86 3.63 -19.37
N ILE A 62 1.49 4.69 -19.84
CA ILE A 62 1.46 6.03 -19.24
C ILE A 62 0.93 7.05 -20.24
N LYS A 63 0.18 8.02 -19.71
CA LYS A 63 -0.43 9.06 -20.51
C LYS A 63 0.49 10.27 -20.62
N ALA A 64 0.77 10.72 -21.84
CA ALA A 64 1.45 11.97 -22.14
C ALA A 64 0.51 13.18 -21.97
N LYS A 65 1.10 14.38 -21.85
CA LYS A 65 0.35 15.63 -21.67
C LYS A 65 -0.54 15.99 -22.87
N ASP A 66 -0.20 15.49 -24.06
CA ASP A 66 -1.00 15.67 -25.28
C ASP A 66 -2.16 14.65 -25.39
N GLY A 67 -2.25 13.72 -24.43
CA GLY A 67 -3.28 12.70 -24.37
C GLY A 67 -2.92 11.38 -25.04
N SER A 68 -1.76 11.27 -25.69
CA SER A 68 -1.25 9.99 -26.20
C SER A 68 -0.88 9.04 -25.06
N PHE A 69 -0.88 7.74 -25.34
CA PHE A 69 -0.47 6.69 -24.41
C PHE A 69 0.79 6.02 -24.92
N TRP A 70 1.74 5.79 -24.02
CA TRP A 70 3.03 5.17 -24.28
C TRP A 70 3.15 3.92 -23.43
N GLY A 71 3.45 2.79 -24.07
CA GLY A 71 3.64 1.49 -23.46
C GLY A 71 5.07 1.30 -22.96
N ILE A 72 5.31 0.23 -22.20
CA ILE A 72 6.66 -0.14 -21.75
C ILE A 72 7.61 -0.43 -22.92
N GLU A 73 7.07 -0.92 -24.03
CA GLU A 73 7.76 -1.20 -25.28
C GLU A 73 8.22 0.06 -26.04
N ASP A 74 7.71 1.24 -25.70
CA ASP A 74 8.12 2.51 -26.30
C ASP A 74 9.39 3.10 -25.63
N PHE A 75 9.96 2.40 -24.64
CA PHE A 75 11.13 2.85 -23.88
C PHE A 75 12.24 1.80 -23.88
N ASP A 76 13.47 2.24 -24.15
CA ASP A 76 14.66 1.39 -24.14
C ASP A 76 15.36 1.37 -22.76
N SER A 77 15.04 2.31 -21.87
CA SER A 77 15.66 2.42 -20.55
C SER A 77 14.79 3.10 -19.48
N LEU A 78 15.16 2.91 -18.21
CA LEU A 78 14.55 3.63 -17.09
C LEU A 78 14.74 5.16 -17.19
N GLU A 79 15.84 5.60 -17.79
CA GLU A 79 16.13 7.01 -18.06
C GLU A 79 15.12 7.64 -19.01
N GLU A 80 14.75 6.95 -20.09
CA GLU A 80 13.76 7.47 -21.04
C GLU A 80 12.38 7.61 -20.39
N ILE A 81 12.00 6.68 -19.51
CA ILE A 81 10.77 6.78 -18.72
C ILE A 81 10.85 7.99 -17.77
N GLN A 82 11.99 8.20 -17.10
CA GLN A 82 12.22 9.35 -16.23
C GLN A 82 12.09 10.68 -16.98
N GLU A 83 12.69 10.77 -18.17
CA GLU A 83 12.62 11.92 -19.06
C GLU A 83 11.20 12.16 -19.53
N PHE A 84 10.49 11.10 -19.94
CA PHE A 84 9.09 11.15 -20.30
C PHE A 84 8.24 11.76 -19.18
N LEU A 85 8.35 11.23 -17.95
CA LEU A 85 7.57 11.72 -16.81
C LEU A 85 7.88 13.20 -16.51
N THR A 86 9.15 13.58 -16.60
CA THR A 86 9.59 14.97 -16.40
C THR A 86 9.01 15.92 -17.45
N ASN A 87 9.08 15.53 -18.73
CA ASN A 87 8.61 16.32 -19.88
C ASN A 87 7.09 16.41 -20.00
N ASN A 88 6.38 15.50 -19.33
CA ASN A 88 4.92 15.42 -19.27
C ASN A 88 4.34 15.94 -17.94
N ASP A 89 5.11 16.71 -17.17
CA ASP A 89 4.65 17.39 -15.97
C ASP A 89 4.16 16.48 -14.83
N TYR A 90 4.87 15.37 -14.63
CA TYR A 90 4.68 14.51 -13.46
C TYR A 90 5.70 14.81 -12.35
N LEU A 91 5.29 14.53 -11.12
CA LEU A 91 6.20 14.20 -10.01
C LEU A 91 6.20 12.68 -9.88
N PHE A 92 7.36 12.07 -9.65
CA PHE A 92 7.48 10.62 -9.58
C PHE A 92 8.58 10.18 -8.61
N ASN A 93 8.43 8.96 -8.10
CA ASN A 93 9.49 8.18 -7.49
C ASN A 93 9.72 6.89 -8.30
N TYR A 94 10.96 6.43 -8.30
CA TYR A 94 11.27 5.03 -8.59
C TYR A 94 10.63 4.16 -7.51
N VAL A 95 10.08 3.01 -7.91
CA VAL A 95 9.62 1.96 -7.02
C VAL A 95 10.52 0.75 -7.21
N TYR A 96 11.01 0.20 -6.13
CA TYR A 96 11.86 -0.98 -6.12
C TYR A 96 11.16 -2.12 -5.39
N LEU A 97 11.43 -3.34 -5.85
CA LEU A 97 10.93 -4.57 -5.27
C LEU A 97 12.11 -5.46 -4.88
N TYR A 98 12.00 -6.10 -3.71
CA TYR A 98 12.80 -7.24 -3.31
C TYR A 98 11.89 -8.40 -2.91
N GLU A 99 12.12 -9.61 -3.46
CA GLU A 99 11.29 -10.80 -3.28
C GLU A 99 12.09 -11.94 -2.63
N HIS A 100 12.04 -12.06 -1.29
CA HIS A 100 12.68 -13.17 -0.57
C HIS A 100 11.87 -13.54 0.68
N SER A 101 11.03 -14.58 0.57
CA SER A 101 10.07 -15.01 1.60
C SER A 101 8.97 -14.01 1.94
N GLY A 102 8.85 -12.96 1.11
CA GLY A 102 7.95 -11.83 1.20
C GLY A 102 8.42 -10.75 0.24
N PHE A 103 7.61 -9.72 0.07
CA PHE A 103 7.93 -8.56 -0.76
C PHE A 103 8.34 -7.39 0.10
N ARG A 104 9.42 -6.73 -0.29
CA ARG A 104 9.78 -5.41 0.23
C ARG A 104 9.72 -4.41 -0.90
N ILE A 105 8.90 -3.39 -0.74
CA ILE A 105 8.66 -2.35 -1.73
C ILE A 105 9.08 -1.01 -1.14
N TRP A 106 9.94 -0.29 -1.84
CA TRP A 106 10.32 1.05 -1.39
C TRP A 106 10.40 2.01 -2.56
N THR A 107 10.43 3.30 -2.21
CA THR A 107 10.55 4.35 -3.21
C THR A 107 11.83 5.15 -3.07
N SER A 108 12.25 5.77 -4.17
CA SER A 108 13.39 6.69 -4.19
C SER A 108 13.14 7.78 -5.22
N THR A 109 13.54 9.01 -4.89
CA THR A 109 13.53 10.12 -5.86
C THR A 109 14.67 10.02 -6.86
N GLU A 110 15.68 9.21 -6.57
CA GLU A 110 16.86 8.98 -7.41
C GLU A 110 16.99 7.50 -7.76
N LYS A 111 17.61 7.23 -8.90
CA LYS A 111 17.83 5.88 -9.39
C LYS A 111 18.90 5.15 -8.56
N GLN A 112 18.59 3.96 -8.08
CA GLN A 112 19.49 3.15 -7.23
C GLN A 112 20.18 1.99 -7.96
N TYR A 113 19.57 1.44 -9.03
CA TYR A 113 20.08 0.28 -9.78
C TYR A 113 20.34 0.61 -11.25
N PRO A 114 21.26 -0.10 -11.95
CA PRO A 114 21.62 0.17 -13.34
C PRO A 114 20.47 -0.02 -14.36
N ASN A 115 20.70 0.46 -15.59
CA ASN A 115 19.72 0.86 -16.62
C ASN A 115 18.82 -0.21 -17.24
N SER A 116 18.72 -1.42 -16.69
CA SER A 116 17.82 -2.42 -17.26
C SER A 116 16.38 -2.20 -16.81
N ILE A 117 15.47 -2.13 -17.78
CA ILE A 117 14.03 -2.31 -17.56
C ILE A 117 13.73 -3.74 -17.07
N ASP A 118 14.66 -4.66 -17.34
CA ASP A 118 14.62 -6.03 -16.85
C ASP A 118 15.14 -6.12 -15.41
N MET A 119 14.29 -6.60 -14.49
CA MET A 119 14.69 -7.01 -13.14
C MET A 119 15.64 -8.21 -13.22
N PHE A 120 16.81 -8.09 -12.58
CA PHE A 120 17.75 -9.19 -12.40
C PHE A 120 17.48 -9.83 -11.04
N PHE A 121 17.20 -11.14 -11.00
CA PHE A 121 17.00 -11.88 -9.74
C PHE A 121 15.81 -11.35 -8.90
N ASP A 122 15.83 -11.65 -7.60
CA ASP A 122 14.89 -11.27 -6.55
C ASP A 122 14.83 -9.75 -6.27
N SER A 123 15.52 -8.88 -7.02
CA SER A 123 15.50 -7.42 -6.79
C SER A 123 15.54 -6.56 -8.07
N GLY A 124 14.96 -5.37 -7.99
CA GLY A 124 15.22 -4.31 -8.97
C GLY A 124 14.09 -3.30 -9.11
N CYS A 125 14.13 -2.52 -10.20
CA CYS A 125 13.12 -1.50 -10.47
C CYS A 125 11.77 -2.17 -10.79
N PHE A 126 10.80 -1.95 -9.92
CA PHE A 126 9.44 -2.43 -10.06
C PHE A 126 8.61 -1.53 -10.97
N GLY A 127 8.94 -0.23 -10.98
CA GLY A 127 8.28 0.74 -11.82
C GLY A 127 8.42 2.17 -11.29
N PHE A 128 7.43 2.99 -11.63
CA PHE A 128 7.37 4.40 -11.23
C PHE A 128 6.00 4.69 -10.60
N LEU A 129 6.02 5.25 -9.39
CA LEU A 129 4.83 5.82 -8.76
C LEU A 129 4.81 7.31 -9.08
N TYR A 130 3.73 7.81 -9.65
CA TYR A 130 3.69 9.17 -10.18
C TYR A 130 2.35 9.87 -9.98
N VAL A 131 2.38 11.21 -10.08
CA VAL A 131 1.20 12.07 -9.99
C VAL A 131 1.40 13.31 -10.86
N SER A 132 0.36 13.74 -11.56
CA SER A 132 0.44 14.95 -12.37
C SER A 132 0.60 16.18 -11.48
N LYS A 133 1.43 17.14 -11.90
CA LYS A 133 1.59 18.42 -11.19
C LYS A 133 0.28 19.17 -11.09
N ASP A 134 -0.63 19.01 -12.05
CA ASP A 134 -1.97 19.61 -12.01
C ASP A 134 -2.83 19.05 -10.89
N LYS A 135 -2.79 17.74 -10.66
CA LYS A 135 -3.44 17.11 -9.51
C LYS A 135 -2.86 17.61 -8.19
N VAL A 136 -1.53 17.69 -8.08
CA VAL A 136 -0.86 18.24 -6.89
C VAL A 136 -1.30 19.68 -6.62
N ARG A 137 -1.34 20.54 -7.64
CA ARG A 137 -1.80 21.94 -7.51
C ARG A 137 -3.23 22.00 -6.96
N ARG A 138 -4.13 21.15 -7.46
CA ARG A 138 -5.53 21.08 -7.04
C ARG A 138 -5.66 20.60 -5.59
N GLU A 139 -5.03 19.49 -5.24
CA GLU A 139 -5.14 18.87 -3.91
C GLU A 139 -4.51 19.72 -2.81
N TYR A 140 -3.39 20.38 -3.10
CA TYR A 140 -2.72 21.26 -2.15
C TYR A 140 -3.20 22.72 -2.23
N GLY A 141 -4.11 23.07 -3.15
CA GLY A 141 -4.63 24.42 -3.31
C GLY A 141 -3.56 25.47 -3.69
N VAL A 142 -2.53 25.09 -4.45
CA VAL A 142 -1.40 25.95 -4.80
C VAL A 142 -1.30 26.24 -6.30
N LYS A 143 -0.89 27.45 -6.67
CA LYS A 143 -0.60 27.81 -8.08
C LYS A 143 0.76 27.27 -8.55
N LYS A 144 1.76 27.30 -7.67
CA LYS A 144 3.12 26.83 -7.94
C LYS A 144 3.50 25.77 -6.90
N ILE A 145 4.04 24.65 -7.38
CA ILE A 145 4.60 23.61 -6.52
C ILE A 145 5.94 24.12 -6.00
N SER A 146 5.98 24.51 -4.73
CA SER A 146 7.21 24.92 -4.05
C SER A 146 8.04 23.69 -3.65
N PRO A 147 9.33 23.85 -3.31
CA PRO A 147 10.13 22.75 -2.77
C PRO A 147 9.48 22.09 -1.54
N LYS A 148 8.79 22.87 -0.69
CA LYS A 148 8.05 22.34 0.46
C LYS A 148 6.91 21.42 0.05
N VAL A 149 6.07 21.84 -0.90
CA VAL A 149 4.96 21.01 -1.41
C VAL A 149 5.52 19.78 -2.11
N LYS A 150 6.58 19.95 -2.91
CA LYS A 150 7.25 18.83 -3.57
C LYS A 150 7.72 17.77 -2.56
N LYS A 151 8.34 18.20 -1.45
CA LYS A 151 8.75 17.30 -0.36
C LYS A 151 7.55 16.59 0.26
N GLN A 152 6.46 17.31 0.55
CA GLN A 152 5.25 16.70 1.11
C GLN A 152 4.66 15.62 0.20
N VAL A 153 4.67 15.84 -1.12
CA VAL A 153 4.21 14.82 -2.09
C VAL A 153 5.12 13.59 -2.08
N TYR A 154 6.44 13.78 -2.07
CA TYR A 154 7.37 12.64 -2.01
C TYR A 154 7.33 11.88 -0.69
N ASP A 155 7.19 12.59 0.43
CA ASP A 155 6.98 11.98 1.74
C ASP A 155 5.68 11.15 1.74
N PHE A 156 4.60 11.68 1.13
CA PHE A 156 3.34 10.95 1.00
C PHE A 156 3.47 9.74 0.08
N MET A 157 4.15 9.85 -1.07
CA MET A 157 4.44 8.69 -1.92
C MET A 157 5.20 7.60 -1.18
N SER A 158 6.25 7.97 -0.43
CA SER A 158 7.03 6.99 0.33
C SER A 158 6.23 6.36 1.46
N GLY A 159 5.44 7.15 2.18
CA GLY A 159 4.53 6.66 3.23
C GLY A 159 3.49 5.70 2.66
N PHE A 160 2.82 6.10 1.56
CA PHE A 160 1.84 5.29 0.84
C PHE A 160 2.37 3.90 0.47
N VAL A 161 3.61 3.86 -0.05
CA VAL A 161 4.23 2.58 -0.43
C VAL A 161 4.53 1.72 0.79
N GLN A 162 5.07 2.29 1.86
CA GLN A 162 5.54 1.54 3.03
C GLN A 162 4.40 1.10 3.95
N ASN A 163 3.37 1.92 4.10
CA ASN A 163 2.35 1.72 5.13
C ASN A 163 1.09 1.04 4.56
N GLU A 164 0.78 1.21 3.28
CA GLU A 164 -0.42 0.63 2.68
C GLU A 164 -0.07 -0.35 1.56
N TRP A 165 0.72 0.07 0.57
CA TRP A 165 0.90 -0.75 -0.63
C TRP A 165 1.78 -1.99 -0.43
N GLU A 166 2.89 -1.90 0.30
CA GLU A 166 3.74 -3.06 0.64
C GLU A 166 2.94 -4.10 1.45
N GLN A 167 2.17 -3.64 2.44
CA GLN A 167 1.40 -4.51 3.33
C GLN A 167 0.25 -5.19 2.56
N TYR A 168 -0.46 -4.43 1.71
CA TYR A 168 -1.41 -4.99 0.75
C TYR A 168 -0.78 -6.09 -0.10
N PHE A 169 0.39 -5.79 -0.69
CA PHE A 169 1.05 -6.68 -1.63
C PHE A 169 1.56 -7.98 -0.97
N ASN A 170 1.81 -7.95 0.34
CA ASN A 170 2.12 -9.12 1.15
C ASN A 170 0.90 -9.85 1.71
N GLY A 171 -0.33 -9.35 1.51
CA GLY A 171 -1.54 -9.88 2.13
C GLY A 171 -1.63 -9.58 3.64
N GLU A 172 -0.85 -8.62 4.13
CA GLU A 172 -0.83 -8.17 5.53
C GLU A 172 -1.91 -7.11 5.77
N VAL A 173 -3.14 -7.43 5.36
CA VAL A 173 -4.33 -6.63 5.67
C VAL A 173 -5.22 -7.46 6.56
N TYR A 174 -5.75 -6.82 7.59
CA TYR A 174 -6.47 -7.48 8.65
C TYR A 174 -7.86 -6.90 8.85
N GLU A 175 -8.74 -7.75 9.34
CA GLU A 175 -10.06 -7.40 9.86
C GLU A 175 -10.22 -7.93 11.28
N TYR A 176 -11.17 -7.33 12.00
CA TYR A 176 -11.67 -7.92 13.24
C TYR A 176 -13.17 -8.09 13.22
N LEU A 177 -13.61 -9.17 13.88
CA LEU A 177 -15.00 -9.49 14.15
C LEU A 177 -15.21 -9.35 15.65
N LEU A 178 -16.24 -8.59 16.03
CA LEU A 178 -16.70 -8.48 17.41
C LEU A 178 -17.97 -9.31 17.60
N LEU A 179 -17.96 -10.21 18.56
CA LEU A 179 -19.08 -11.08 18.90
C LEU A 179 -19.47 -10.91 20.37
N ASP A 180 -20.75 -11.12 20.64
CA ASP A 180 -21.27 -11.23 22.01
C ASP A 180 -20.98 -12.61 22.63
N LYS A 181 -21.44 -12.81 23.88
CA LYS A 181 -21.25 -14.07 24.63
C LYS A 181 -21.96 -15.29 24.03
N ASN A 182 -22.87 -15.08 23.10
CA ASN A 182 -23.61 -16.13 22.40
C ASN A 182 -23.09 -16.33 20.97
N ASP A 183 -21.91 -15.79 20.65
CA ASP A 183 -21.30 -15.80 19.31
C ASP A 183 -22.18 -15.12 18.24
N VAL A 184 -22.94 -14.09 18.62
CA VAL A 184 -23.69 -13.25 17.67
C VAL A 184 -22.81 -12.09 17.22
N TYR A 185 -22.73 -11.87 15.90
CA TYR A 185 -22.00 -10.75 15.29
C TYR A 185 -22.56 -9.40 15.73
N GLU A 186 -21.69 -8.55 16.28
CA GLU A 186 -21.98 -7.15 16.58
C GLU A 186 -21.34 -6.22 15.55
N GLU A 187 -20.09 -6.48 15.18
CA GLU A 187 -19.30 -5.61 14.30
C GLU A 187 -18.30 -6.42 13.47
N CYS A 188 -18.05 -5.94 12.25
CA CYS A 188 -16.98 -6.40 11.38
C CYS A 188 -16.34 -5.16 10.73
N LEU A 189 -15.03 -4.99 10.91
CA LEU A 189 -14.29 -3.90 10.31
C LEU A 189 -12.95 -4.41 9.78
N GLY A 190 -12.68 -4.12 8.51
CA GLY A 190 -11.47 -4.48 7.78
C GLY A 190 -10.68 -3.26 7.29
N GLY A 191 -9.72 -3.51 6.40
CA GLY A 191 -8.84 -2.48 5.83
C GLY A 191 -7.72 -2.01 6.75
N PHE A 192 -7.34 -2.82 7.74
CA PHE A 192 -6.20 -2.52 8.59
C PHE A 192 -4.93 -3.07 7.95
N TYR A 193 -4.21 -2.19 7.26
CA TYR A 193 -2.87 -2.50 6.77
C TYR A 193 -1.95 -2.68 7.97
N GLY A 194 -1.46 -3.91 8.14
CA GLY A 194 -0.53 -4.27 9.19
C GLY A 194 -1.23 -4.48 10.54
N LEU A 195 -0.64 -5.34 11.37
CA LEU A 195 -1.20 -5.60 12.70
C LEU A 195 -1.15 -4.38 13.61
N GLU A 196 -0.21 -3.45 13.38
CA GLU A 196 -0.08 -2.27 14.25
C GLU A 196 -1.27 -1.32 14.09
N GLY A 197 -1.74 -1.06 12.86
CA GLY A 197 -2.91 -0.23 12.62
C GLY A 197 -4.18 -0.82 13.27
N LEU A 198 -4.35 -2.14 13.16
CA LEU A 198 -5.42 -2.85 13.86
C LEU A 198 -5.30 -2.71 15.39
N ARG A 199 -4.10 -2.92 15.94
CA ARG A 199 -3.84 -2.78 17.37
C ARG A 199 -4.14 -1.38 17.87
N GLU A 200 -3.73 -0.34 17.16
CA GLU A 200 -4.01 1.06 17.52
C GLU A 200 -5.52 1.33 17.55
N HIS A 201 -6.28 0.82 16.59
CA HIS A 201 -7.73 0.92 16.56
C HIS A 201 -8.39 0.19 17.74
N LEU A 202 -8.05 -1.07 17.98
CA LEU A 202 -8.58 -1.85 19.10
C LEU A 202 -8.24 -1.21 20.46
N ASN A 203 -7.03 -0.66 20.60
CA ASN A 203 -6.62 0.07 21.81
C ASN A 203 -7.41 1.38 22.01
N SER A 204 -7.60 2.15 20.95
CA SER A 204 -8.20 3.48 21.03
C SER A 204 -9.73 3.43 21.17
N GLU A 205 -10.40 2.64 20.34
CA GLU A 205 -11.86 2.57 20.27
C GLU A 205 -12.43 1.55 21.26
N LEU A 206 -11.84 0.35 21.34
CA LEU A 206 -12.37 -0.72 22.18
C LEU A 206 -11.69 -0.81 23.56
N LYS A 207 -10.63 -0.02 23.80
CA LYS A 207 -9.82 -0.03 25.04
C LYS A 207 -9.17 -1.40 25.32
N ILE A 208 -8.76 -2.08 24.25
CA ILE A 208 -8.20 -3.43 24.26
C ILE A 208 -6.71 -3.39 24.02
N GLN A 209 -5.95 -3.76 25.05
CA GLN A 209 -4.52 -4.01 24.91
C GLN A 209 -4.30 -5.41 24.40
N MET A 210 -4.04 -5.52 23.10
CA MET A 210 -3.65 -6.77 22.48
C MET A 210 -2.29 -7.25 23.02
N PRO A 211 -2.13 -8.56 23.28
CA PRO A 211 -0.80 -9.13 23.44
C PRO A 211 0.00 -8.97 22.14
N ILE A 212 1.32 -9.00 22.24
CA ILE A 212 2.20 -9.02 21.06
C ILE A 212 1.96 -10.34 20.32
N ILE A 213 1.16 -10.26 19.27
CA ILE A 213 1.00 -11.25 18.18
C ILE A 213 2.30 -11.31 17.37
#